data_AF-A0A7S0L6A2-F1
#
_entry.id   AF-A0A7S0L6A2-F1
#
_cell.length_a   1.000
_cell.length_b   1.000
_cell.length_c   1.000
_cell.angle_alpha   90.00
_cell.angle_beta   90.00
_cell.angle_gamma   90.00
#
_symmetry.space_group_name_H-M   'P 1'
#
loop_
_entity.id
_entity.type
_entity.pdbx_description
1 polymer ?
#
loop_
_entity_poly.entity_id
_entity_poly.type
_entity_poly.pdbx_seq_one_letter_code
_entity_poly.pdbx_strand_id
1 'polypeptide(L)'
;LRALVVTQLLLWGAAPKALVVPNFQRSGHGCRNSEDKGACRQEFERGELRMAETFDELQQCISAKDCAVFDSQYNAAGQSSTDVNKWKKLAAGKTMRVRCIQSERYEPFVALRKGQETPMFDERFHGYGKNKVQHVIHLRRTRLNLV
;
A
#
# COMPACT_ATOMS: atom_id res chain seq x y z
N LEU A 1 0.07 1.57 9.93
CA LEU A 1 0.33 2.36 8.71
C LEU A 1 -0.07 3.84 8.79
N ARG A 2 -1.19 4.22 9.43
CA ARG A 2 -1.61 5.63 9.55
C ARG A 2 -0.51 6.53 10.14
N ALA A 3 0.15 6.07 11.21
CA ALA A 3 1.29 6.79 11.80
C ALA A 3 2.45 6.96 10.80
N LEU A 4 2.79 5.93 10.02
CA LEU A 4 3.80 6.02 8.96
C LEU A 4 3.44 7.10 7.93
N VAL A 5 2.19 7.12 7.46
CA VAL A 5 1.71 8.12 6.51
C VAL A 5 1.83 9.53 7.10
N VAL A 6 1.38 9.72 8.34
CA VAL A 6 1.44 11.02 9.03
C VAL A 6 2.89 11.48 9.20
N THR A 7 3.77 10.62 9.73
CA THR A 7 5.19 10.94 9.92
C THR A 7 5.87 11.29 8.59
N GLN A 8 5.59 10.54 7.52
CA GLN A 8 6.14 10.84 6.20
C GLN A 8 5.66 12.17 5.65
N LEU A 9 4.37 12.46 5.76
CA LEU A 9 3.78 13.72 5.30
C LEU A 9 4.40 14.94 5.98
N LEU A 10 4.81 14.83 7.25
CA LEU A 10 5.48 15.90 8.00
C LEU A 10 6.92 16.17 7.50
N LEU A 11 7.61 15.14 7.01
CA LEU A 11 8.99 15.25 6.49
C LEU A 11 9.06 15.82 5.06
N TRP A 12 7.91 16.06 4.42
CA TRP A 12 7.87 16.57 3.06
C TRP A 12 7.90 18.10 3.03
N GLY A 13 8.90 18.66 2.34
CA GLY A 13 8.94 20.07 1.92
C GLY A 13 7.93 20.38 0.81
N ALA A 14 8.11 21.50 0.11
CA ALA A 14 7.13 22.03 -0.86
C ALA A 14 6.91 21.19 -2.13
N ALA A 15 7.79 20.23 -2.44
CA ALA A 15 7.68 19.43 -3.67
C ALA A 15 6.52 18.43 -3.60
N PRO A 16 5.67 18.31 -4.65
CA PRO A 16 4.56 17.37 -4.68
C PRO A 16 5.09 15.93 -4.66
N LYS A 17 4.74 15.21 -3.60
CA LYS A 17 5.09 13.80 -3.38
C LYS A 17 3.83 12.99 -3.09
N ALA A 18 3.85 11.72 -3.47
CA ALA A 18 2.90 10.74 -2.99
C ALA A 18 3.64 9.52 -2.46
N LEU A 19 3.22 9.06 -1.29
CA LEU A 19 3.75 7.90 -0.60
C LEU A 19 3.06 6.67 -1.17
N VAL A 20 3.86 5.74 -1.66
CA VAL A 20 3.39 4.43 -2.09
C VAL A 20 3.67 3.43 -0.98
N VAL A 21 2.61 2.79 -0.51
CA VAL A 21 2.69 1.70 0.47
C VAL A 21 2.22 0.42 -0.23
N PRO A 22 3.08 -0.61 -0.35
CA PRO A 22 2.66 -1.92 -0.83
C PRO A 22 1.57 -2.49 0.08
N ASN A 23 0.61 -3.20 -0.51
CA ASN A 23 -0.43 -3.85 0.27
C ASN A 23 0.06 -5.19 0.82
N PHE A 24 -0.28 -5.45 2.08
CA PHE A 24 0.00 -6.68 2.78
C PHE A 24 -1.30 -7.26 3.35
N GLN A 25 -1.32 -8.57 3.52
CA GLN A 25 -2.41 -9.32 4.13
C GLN A 25 -1.88 -10.27 5.20
N ARG A 26 -2.74 -10.66 6.14
CA ARG A 26 -2.46 -11.79 7.04
C ARG A 26 -2.34 -13.06 6.22
N SER A 27 -1.40 -13.92 6.62
CA SER A 27 -1.11 -15.20 5.98
C SER A 27 -1.49 -16.39 6.87
N GLY A 28 -1.41 -16.24 8.20
CA GLY A 28 -1.87 -17.22 9.17
C GLY A 28 -3.37 -17.13 9.49
N HIS A 29 -3.81 -17.81 10.56
CA HIS A 29 -5.15 -17.70 11.14
C HIS A 29 -6.31 -17.92 10.15
N GLY A 30 -6.13 -18.83 9.21
CA GLY A 30 -7.12 -19.13 8.18
C GLY A 30 -7.32 -18.03 7.12
N CYS A 31 -6.50 -16.98 7.09
CA CYS A 31 -6.63 -15.88 6.13
C CYS A 31 -6.19 -16.22 4.70
N ARG A 32 -5.28 -17.20 4.53
CA ARG A 32 -4.91 -17.74 3.21
C ARG A 32 -5.15 -19.23 3.03
N ASN A 33 -5.12 -19.98 4.14
CA ASN A 33 -4.96 -21.44 4.10
C ASN A 33 -6.19 -22.18 4.65
N SER A 34 -7.32 -21.50 4.86
CA SER A 34 -8.58 -22.10 5.34
C SER A 34 -9.55 -22.30 4.18
N GLU A 35 -10.26 -23.43 4.19
CA GLU A 35 -11.43 -23.65 3.33
C GLU A 35 -12.64 -22.83 3.80
N ASP A 36 -12.74 -22.56 5.11
CA ASP A 36 -13.71 -21.63 5.67
C ASP A 36 -13.26 -20.18 5.42
N LYS A 37 -13.96 -19.51 4.49
CA LYS A 37 -13.76 -18.09 4.15
C LYS A 37 -14.08 -17.13 5.30
N GLY A 38 -14.78 -17.59 6.32
CA GLY A 38 -15.11 -16.85 7.54
C GLY A 38 -14.05 -16.95 8.64
N ALA A 39 -13.18 -17.96 8.62
CA ALA A 39 -12.25 -18.25 9.71
C ALA A 39 -11.40 -17.03 10.10
N CYS A 40 -10.76 -16.39 9.12
CA CYS A 40 -9.96 -15.18 9.37
C CYS A 40 -10.78 -14.04 10.00
N ARG A 41 -12.05 -13.88 9.60
CA ARG A 41 -12.94 -12.84 10.13
C ARG A 41 -13.32 -13.14 11.58
N GLN A 42 -13.61 -14.40 11.91
CA GLN A 42 -13.95 -14.81 13.27
C GLN A 42 -12.79 -14.52 14.24
N GLU A 43 -11.55 -14.76 13.81
CA GLU A 43 -10.35 -14.46 14.60
C GLU A 43 -10.20 -12.94 14.87
N PHE A 44 -10.55 -12.09 13.89
CA PHE A 44 -10.64 -10.64 14.10
C PHE A 44 -11.75 -10.26 15.10
N GLU A 45 -12.93 -10.86 14.99
CA GLU A 45 -14.08 -10.58 15.85
C GLU A 45 -13.84 -10.99 17.31
N ARG A 46 -13.08 -12.07 17.54
CA ARG A 46 -12.63 -12.51 18.87
C ARG A 46 -11.48 -11.67 19.44
N GLY A 47 -10.85 -10.83 18.63
CA GLY A 47 -9.67 -10.05 19.02
C GLY A 47 -8.36 -10.85 19.07
N GLU A 48 -8.37 -12.10 18.62
CA GLU A 48 -7.19 -12.97 18.50
C GLU A 48 -6.31 -12.55 17.31
N LEU A 49 -6.90 -11.80 16.37
CA LEU A 49 -6.25 -11.24 15.19
C LEU A 49 -6.38 -9.72 15.14
N ARG A 50 -5.28 -9.03 14.83
CA ARG A 50 -5.27 -7.57 14.57
C ARG A 50 -4.37 -7.21 13.39
N MET A 51 -4.67 -6.09 12.72
CA MET A 51 -3.78 -5.56 11.68
C MET A 51 -2.63 -4.76 12.31
N ALA A 52 -1.49 -4.73 11.64
CA ALA A 52 -0.36 -3.92 12.09
C ALA A 52 -0.68 -2.42 12.02
N GLU A 53 -0.56 -1.73 13.15
CA GLU A 53 -0.80 -0.30 13.28
C GLU A 53 0.47 0.51 13.06
N THR A 54 1.64 -0.06 13.32
CA THR A 54 2.95 0.56 13.09
C THR A 54 3.73 -0.13 11.97
N PHE A 55 4.80 0.51 11.52
CA PHE A 55 5.71 -0.10 10.53
C PHE A 55 6.50 -1.25 11.16
N ASP A 56 6.93 -1.09 12.41
CA ASP A 56 7.67 -2.12 13.14
C ASP A 56 6.80 -3.37 13.37
N GLU A 57 5.52 -3.20 13.73
CA GLU A 57 4.57 -4.32 13.82
C GLU A 57 4.38 -5.04 12.48
N LEU A 58 4.34 -4.29 11.38
CA LEU A 58 4.25 -4.87 10.04
C LEU A 58 5.53 -5.65 9.70
N GLN A 59 6.71 -5.11 10.02
CA GLN A 59 8.00 -5.79 9.82
C GLN A 59 8.11 -7.07 10.67
N GLN A 60 7.62 -7.04 11.90
CA GLN A 60 7.53 -8.23 12.77
C GLN A 60 6.59 -9.27 12.15
N CYS A 61 5.40 -8.87 11.70
CA CYS A 61 4.44 -9.77 11.06
C CYS A 61 5.01 -10.44 9.80
N ILE A 62 5.73 -9.67 8.96
CA ILE A 62 6.42 -10.20 7.77
C ILE A 62 7.53 -11.16 8.17
N SER A 63 8.33 -10.82 9.18
CA SER A 63 9.44 -11.66 9.66
C SER A 63 8.95 -12.98 10.27
N ALA A 64 7.82 -12.94 10.98
CA ALA A 64 7.13 -14.11 11.52
C ALA A 64 6.42 -14.97 10.43
N LYS A 65 6.47 -14.54 9.16
CA LYS A 65 5.74 -15.14 8.02
C LYS A 65 4.22 -15.16 8.19
N ASP A 66 3.70 -14.32 9.07
CA ASP A 66 2.28 -14.20 9.34
C ASP A 66 1.63 -13.04 8.54
N CYS A 67 2.45 -12.21 7.87
CA CYS A 67 2.02 -11.30 6.82
C CYS A 67 2.72 -11.62 5.50
N ALA A 68 1.97 -11.46 4.41
CA ALA A 68 2.48 -11.61 3.06
C ALA A 68 2.02 -10.46 2.17
N VAL A 69 2.66 -10.30 1.02
CA VAL A 69 2.20 -9.34 0.01
C VAL A 69 0.79 -9.72 -0.42
N PHE A 70 -0.10 -8.73 -0.47
CA PHE A 70 -1.51 -8.94 -0.79
C PHE A 70 -1.66 -9.64 -2.15
N ASP A 71 -2.49 -10.67 -2.18
CA ASP A 71 -2.88 -11.42 -3.39
C ASP A 71 -1.70 -11.92 -4.26
N SER A 72 -0.51 -12.05 -3.69
CA SER A 72 0.71 -12.34 -4.47
C SER A 72 0.71 -13.71 -5.17
N GLN A 73 -0.21 -14.61 -4.80
CA GLN A 73 -0.37 -15.92 -5.41
C GLN A 73 -1.18 -15.86 -6.72
N TYR A 74 -2.17 -14.97 -6.81
CA TYR A 74 -3.07 -14.90 -7.97
C TYR A 74 -2.84 -13.62 -8.81
N ASN A 75 -2.35 -12.56 -8.17
CA ASN A 75 -2.06 -11.26 -8.79
C ASN A 75 -0.64 -10.77 -8.44
N ALA A 76 0.38 -11.48 -8.92
CA ALA A 76 1.78 -11.06 -8.75
C ALA A 76 2.06 -9.64 -9.31
N ALA A 77 1.29 -9.21 -10.31
CA ALA A 77 1.37 -7.87 -10.90
C ALA A 77 0.79 -6.76 -10.00
N GLY A 78 0.00 -7.12 -8.98
CA GLY A 78 -0.68 -6.20 -8.08
C GLY A 78 0.25 -5.23 -7.36
N GLN A 79 1.47 -5.66 -7.06
CA GLN A 79 2.47 -4.85 -6.33
C GLN A 79 3.78 -4.69 -7.12
N SER A 80 3.82 -5.11 -8.39
CA SER A 80 5.07 -5.27 -9.16
C SER A 80 5.84 -3.97 -9.42
N SER A 81 5.14 -2.83 -9.43
CA SER A 81 5.79 -1.54 -9.67
C SER A 81 6.56 -1.02 -8.44
N THR A 82 6.41 -1.65 -7.28
CA THR A 82 7.24 -1.40 -6.11
C THR A 82 8.20 -2.56 -5.90
N ASP A 83 9.49 -2.26 -5.71
CA ASP A 83 10.45 -3.25 -5.23
C ASP A 83 10.18 -3.55 -3.74
N VAL A 84 9.23 -4.45 -3.49
CA VAL A 84 8.76 -4.78 -2.14
C VAL A 84 9.88 -5.37 -1.29
N ASN A 85 10.84 -6.07 -1.91
CA ASN A 85 11.99 -6.65 -1.18
C ASN A 85 12.92 -5.55 -0.67
N LYS A 86 13.17 -4.51 -1.46
CA LYS A 86 13.90 -3.33 -1.02
C LYS A 86 13.09 -2.52 0.00
N TRP A 87 11.79 -2.34 -0.23
CA TRP A 87 10.90 -1.60 0.66
C TRP A 87 10.88 -2.16 2.09
N LYS A 88 10.83 -3.49 2.24
CA LYS A 88 10.87 -4.18 3.55
C LYS A 88 12.13 -3.87 4.36
N LYS A 89 13.23 -3.54 3.69
CA LYS A 89 14.55 -3.26 4.28
C LYS A 89 14.78 -1.78 4.57
N LEU A 90 13.83 -0.91 4.21
CA LEU A 90 13.92 0.51 4.55
C LEU A 90 13.77 0.69 6.06
N ALA A 91 14.63 1.52 6.65
CA ALA A 91 14.42 1.99 8.01
C ALA A 91 13.15 2.86 8.06
N ALA A 92 12.50 2.88 9.23
CA ALA A 92 11.38 3.80 9.47
C ALA A 92 11.78 5.23 9.08
N GLY A 93 10.89 5.95 8.39
CA GLY A 93 11.18 7.30 7.90
C GLY A 93 11.87 7.36 6.53
N LYS A 94 12.42 6.25 6.00
CA LYS A 94 13.05 6.23 4.68
C LYS A 94 12.04 5.87 3.57
N THR A 95 12.21 6.48 2.40
CA THR A 95 11.35 6.31 1.22
C THR A 95 12.19 5.89 0.01
N MET A 96 11.55 5.35 -1.01
CA MET A 96 12.24 5.00 -2.26
C MET A 96 11.42 5.36 -3.49
N ARG A 97 12.07 5.99 -4.48
CA ARG A 97 11.36 6.45 -5.67
C ARG A 97 10.83 5.27 -6.49
N VAL A 98 9.52 5.27 -6.77
CA VAL A 98 8.89 4.38 -7.76
C VAL A 98 9.14 4.96 -9.15
N ARG A 99 10.16 4.45 -9.83
CA ARG A 99 10.65 5.01 -11.12
C ARG A 99 9.58 4.96 -12.20
N CYS A 100 8.91 3.83 -12.37
CA CYS A 100 7.90 3.61 -13.40
C CYS A 100 6.77 2.75 -12.85
N ILE A 101 5.56 2.91 -13.40
CA ILE A 101 4.49 1.94 -13.23
C ILE A 101 4.65 0.89 -14.32
N GLN A 102 4.83 -0.36 -13.92
CA GLN A 102 5.17 -1.49 -14.80
C GLN A 102 3.95 -2.35 -15.17
N SER A 103 2.80 -2.13 -14.52
CA SER A 103 1.59 -2.89 -14.79
C SER A 103 0.34 -2.05 -14.62
N GLU A 104 -0.65 -2.29 -15.47
CA GLU A 104 -2.00 -1.74 -15.34
C GLU A 104 -2.78 -2.37 -14.18
N ARG A 105 -2.34 -3.53 -13.68
CA ARG A 105 -2.91 -4.20 -12.50
C ARG A 105 -2.31 -3.69 -11.19
N TYR A 106 -1.49 -2.65 -11.23
CA TYR A 106 -0.80 -2.16 -10.06
C TYR A 106 -1.77 -1.49 -9.07
N GLU A 107 -1.88 -2.05 -7.87
CA GLU A 107 -2.87 -1.67 -6.85
C GLU A 107 -2.19 -1.39 -5.49
N PRO A 108 -1.36 -0.34 -5.39
CA PRO A 108 -0.81 0.07 -4.11
C PRO A 108 -1.82 0.89 -3.29
N PHE A 109 -1.52 1.08 -2.01
CA PHE A 109 -2.08 2.21 -1.27
C PHE A 109 -1.25 3.46 -1.56
N VAL A 110 -1.89 4.54 -2.01
CA VAL A 110 -1.22 5.82 -2.31
C VAL A 110 -1.76 6.90 -1.38
N ALA A 111 -0.86 7.56 -0.66
CA ALA A 111 -1.18 8.74 0.14
C ALA A 111 -0.54 9.98 -0.48
N LEU A 112 -1.33 11.03 -0.69
CA LEU A 112 -0.90 12.30 -1.25
C LEU A 112 -1.34 13.44 -0.32
N ARG A 113 -0.52 14.49 -0.22
CA ARG A 113 -0.91 15.71 0.50
C ARG A 113 -1.94 16.45 -0.35
N LYS A 114 -3.09 16.80 0.23
CA LYS A 114 -4.10 17.67 -0.41
C LYS A 114 -3.53 19.09 -0.58
N GLY A 115 -3.59 19.62 -1.79
CA GLY A 115 -3.14 20.98 -2.14
C GLY A 115 -3.63 21.37 -3.54
N GLN A 116 -3.28 22.58 -4.00
CA GLN A 116 -3.72 23.08 -5.31
C GLN A 116 -3.23 22.22 -6.49
N GLU A 117 -2.04 21.61 -6.36
CA GLU A 117 -1.42 20.74 -7.37
C GLU A 117 -1.94 19.28 -7.34
N THR A 118 -2.80 18.94 -6.38
CA THR A 118 -3.40 17.61 -6.25
C THR A 118 -4.90 17.75 -6.52
N PRO A 119 -5.35 17.55 -7.78
CA PRO A 119 -6.76 17.60 -8.09
C PRO A 119 -7.51 16.64 -7.17
N MET A 120 -8.69 17.08 -6.73
CA MET A 120 -9.62 16.19 -6.04
C MET A 120 -9.86 14.96 -6.91
N PHE A 121 -10.15 13.83 -6.26
CA PHE A 121 -10.60 12.65 -6.99
C PHE A 121 -11.76 13.04 -7.90
N ASP A 122 -11.57 12.87 -9.21
CA ASP A 122 -12.59 13.20 -10.19
C ASP A 122 -13.60 12.06 -10.22
N GLU A 123 -14.82 12.34 -9.75
CA GLU A 123 -15.89 11.35 -9.63
C GLU A 123 -16.31 10.75 -10.98
N ARG A 124 -15.92 11.36 -12.11
CA ARG A 124 -16.06 10.77 -13.45
C ARG A 124 -15.23 9.50 -13.61
N PHE A 125 -14.18 9.31 -12.80
CA PHE A 125 -13.52 8.01 -12.66
C PHE A 125 -14.41 7.06 -11.83
N HIS A 126 -15.55 6.65 -12.39
CA HIS A 126 -16.40 5.63 -11.81
C HIS A 126 -15.90 4.22 -12.19
N GLY A 127 -16.18 3.24 -11.33
CA GLY A 127 -15.71 1.86 -11.47
C GLY A 127 -14.51 1.56 -10.58
N TYR A 128 -14.79 0.89 -9.46
CA TYR A 128 -13.79 0.45 -8.47
C TYR A 128 -12.61 -0.29 -9.13
N GLY A 129 -11.39 0.18 -8.89
CA GLY A 129 -10.15 -0.54 -9.23
C GLY A 129 -9.45 -0.12 -10.53
N LYS A 130 -10.17 0.01 -11.65
CA LYS A 130 -9.54 0.10 -12.98
C LYS A 130 -8.86 1.44 -13.31
N ASN A 131 -9.33 2.54 -12.74
CA ASN A 131 -8.84 3.89 -13.10
C ASN A 131 -7.81 4.46 -12.11
N LYS A 132 -7.44 3.72 -11.06
CA LYS A 132 -6.49 4.19 -10.03
C LYS A 132 -5.10 4.44 -10.62
N VAL A 133 -4.61 3.52 -11.44
CA VAL A 133 -3.33 3.66 -12.13
C VAL A 133 -3.35 4.87 -13.08
N GLN A 134 -4.43 5.04 -13.84
CA GLN A 134 -4.59 6.19 -14.74
C GLN A 134 -4.58 7.53 -13.98
N HIS A 135 -5.28 7.61 -12.85
CA HIS A 135 -5.26 8.79 -11.99
C HIS A 135 -3.84 9.11 -11.49
N VAL A 136 -3.12 8.10 -10.98
CA VAL A 136 -1.73 8.27 -10.53
C VAL A 136 -0.79 8.68 -11.67
N ILE A 137 -0.97 8.13 -12.88
CA ILE A 137 -0.21 8.53 -14.08
C ILE A 137 -0.50 9.98 -14.44
N HIS A 138 -1.75 10.42 -14.41
CA HIS A 138 -2.13 11.79 -14.69
C HIS A 138 -1.44 12.75 -13.71
N LEU A 139 -1.51 12.45 -12.40
CA LEU A 139 -0.81 13.22 -11.37
C LEU A 139 0.72 13.26 -11.60
N ARG A 140 1.33 12.14 -12.05
CA ARG A 140 2.76 12.13 -12.39
C ARG A 140 3.09 13.06 -13.56
N ARG A 141 2.23 13.14 -14.57
CA ARG A 141 2.41 14.03 -15.72
C ARG A 141 2.28 15.50 -15.34
N THR A 142 1.54 15.83 -14.28
CA THR A 142 1.42 17.19 -13.73
C THR A 142 2.53 17.55 -12.73
N ARG A 143 3.57 16.70 -12.58
CA ARG A 143 4.79 16.86 -11.73
C ARG A 143 4.78 16.14 -10.36
N LEU A 144 3.84 15.23 -10.06
CA LEU A 144 3.89 14.41 -8.83
C LEU A 144 5.04 13.40 -8.84
N ASN A 145 5.82 13.34 -7.75
CA ASN A 145 6.83 12.30 -7.53
C ASN A 145 6.32 11.19 -6.60
N LEU A 146 6.34 9.93 -7.08
CA LEU A 146 6.02 8.77 -6.24
C LEU A 146 7.26 8.32 -5.45
N VAL A 147 7.12 8.19 -4.13
CA VAL A 147 8.19 7.86 -3.18
C VAL A 147 7.78 6.81 -2.15
#